data_AF-A0A498CIT4-F1
#
_entry.id   AF-A0A498CIT4-F1
#
_cell.length_a   1.000
_cell.length_b   1.000
_cell.length_c   1.000
_cell.angle_alpha   90.00
_cell.angle_beta   90.00
_cell.angle_gamma   90.00
#
_symmetry.space_group_name_H-M   'P 1'
#
loop_
_entity.id
_entity.type
_entity.pdbx_description
1 polymer ?
#
loop_
_entity_poly.entity_id
_entity_poly.type
_entity_poly.pdbx_seq_one_letter_code
_entity_poly.pdbx_strand_id
1 'polypeptide(L)'
;MTTGDPGTEAQVTNSGSGEDAVFDFVIPRGEPGGGGIPEVLATVDPTAQPTAAGGALAFTDNPLVSGAAISHTAGSTDVVISQPGIYQASFSGSFTAAAGITIPTTLLATLNQNGVAVTGGTARHTFTATGETAELTFSVPFQVTATPATLNFVASGAGFTGRDLTLTVIRLGD
;
A
#
# COMPACT_ATOMS: atom_id res chain seq x y z
N MET A 1 3.94 -44.20 11.59
CA MET A 1 3.24 -42.89 11.65
C MET A 1 3.12 -42.37 10.23
N THR A 2 1.90 -42.12 9.77
CA THR A 2 1.60 -41.54 8.47
C THR A 2 0.74 -40.30 8.65
N THR A 3 0.72 -39.48 7.61
CA THR A 3 0.05 -38.20 7.63
C THR A 3 -1.22 -38.30 6.79
N GLY A 4 -2.38 -38.01 7.40
CA GLY A 4 -3.68 -38.06 6.75
C GLY A 4 -4.02 -36.78 5.97
N ASP A 5 -5.06 -36.85 5.14
CA ASP A 5 -5.58 -35.68 4.44
C ASP A 5 -6.26 -34.69 5.41
N PRO A 6 -6.27 -33.38 5.09
CA PRO A 6 -7.00 -32.40 5.87
C PRO A 6 -8.48 -32.75 6.08
N GLY A 7 -9.01 -32.40 7.25
CA GLY A 7 -10.40 -32.65 7.61
C GLY A 7 -10.76 -34.11 7.94
N THR A 8 -9.82 -35.04 7.81
CA THR A 8 -10.00 -36.44 8.25
C THR A 8 -9.81 -36.59 9.76
N GLU A 9 -10.35 -37.66 10.35
CA GLU A 9 -10.15 -37.96 11.77
C GLU A 9 -8.78 -38.57 12.03
N ALA A 10 -8.20 -38.30 13.21
CA ALA A 10 -6.99 -39.00 13.65
C ALA A 10 -7.30 -40.47 13.95
N GLN A 11 -6.40 -41.37 13.54
CA GLN A 11 -6.59 -42.81 13.71
C GLN A 11 -5.38 -43.47 14.36
N VAL A 12 -5.66 -44.49 15.18
CA VAL A 12 -4.67 -45.38 15.77
C VAL A 12 -5.11 -46.82 15.52
N THR A 13 -4.24 -47.63 14.93
CA THR A 13 -4.51 -49.03 14.60
C THR A 13 -3.44 -49.90 15.25
N ASN A 14 -3.83 -51.00 15.93
CA ASN A 14 -2.86 -52.00 16.38
C ASN A 14 -2.65 -53.03 15.26
N SER A 15 -1.45 -53.08 14.67
CA SER A 15 -1.05 -54.08 13.68
C SER A 15 -0.27 -55.25 14.30
N GLY A 16 0.01 -55.22 15.60
CA GLY A 16 0.64 -56.29 16.38
C GLY A 16 -0.36 -57.24 17.05
N SER A 17 0.12 -58.09 17.97
CA SER A 17 -0.74 -58.97 18.77
C SER A 17 -1.20 -58.28 20.07
N GLY A 18 -2.00 -58.99 20.89
CA GLY A 18 -2.42 -58.50 22.20
C GLY A 18 -1.26 -58.44 23.20
N GLU A 19 -0.26 -59.29 23.02
CA GLU A 19 0.94 -59.39 23.86
C GLU A 19 2.12 -58.57 23.31
N ASP A 20 2.18 -58.37 21.98
CA ASP A 20 3.21 -57.60 21.26
C ASP A 20 2.53 -56.58 20.33
N ALA A 21 1.96 -55.52 20.93
CA ALA A 21 1.23 -54.49 20.18
C ALA A 21 2.17 -53.59 19.36
N VAL A 22 1.75 -53.23 18.15
CA VAL A 22 2.41 -52.26 17.28
C VAL A 22 1.37 -51.25 16.84
N PHE A 23 1.52 -49.99 17.26
CA PHE A 23 0.53 -48.95 16.96
C PHE A 23 0.93 -48.10 15.76
N ASP A 24 0.07 -48.13 14.75
CA ASP A 24 0.14 -47.29 13.58
C ASP A 24 -0.74 -46.06 13.77
N PHE A 25 -0.11 -44.90 13.70
CA PHE A 25 -0.78 -43.60 13.84
C PHE A 25 -0.98 -42.95 12.48
N VAL A 26 -2.18 -42.43 12.24
CA VAL A 26 -2.49 -41.49 11.16
C VAL A 26 -2.87 -40.16 11.79
N ILE A 27 -2.07 -39.12 11.53
CA ILE A 27 -2.36 -37.76 12.00
C ILE A 27 -2.71 -36.87 10.79
N PRO A 28 -3.96 -36.36 10.70
CA PRO A 28 -4.38 -35.45 9.65
C PRO A 28 -3.52 -34.19 9.61
N ARG A 29 -3.21 -33.68 8.42
CA ARG A 29 -2.67 -32.32 8.28
C ARG A 29 -3.74 -31.28 8.54
N GLY A 30 -3.32 -30.05 8.83
CA GLY A 30 -4.21 -28.90 8.76
C GLY A 30 -4.65 -28.61 7.32
N GLU A 31 -5.79 -27.94 7.17
CA GLU A 31 -6.24 -27.41 5.89
C GLU A 31 -5.18 -26.50 5.26
N PRO A 32 -4.98 -26.54 3.93
CA PRO A 32 -4.17 -25.54 3.25
C PRO A 32 -4.69 -24.14 3.58
N GLY A 33 -3.80 -23.23 3.96
CA GLY A 33 -4.17 -21.84 4.14
C GLY A 33 -4.71 -21.26 2.84
N GLY A 34 -5.88 -20.63 2.89
CA GLY A 34 -6.44 -19.88 1.77
C GLY A 34 -5.61 -18.62 1.54
N GLY A 35 -4.64 -18.67 0.62
CA GLY A 35 -3.99 -17.47 0.12
C GLY A 35 -4.97 -16.70 -0.76
N GLY A 36 -5.54 -15.61 -0.24
CA GLY A 36 -6.32 -14.69 -1.06
C GLY A 36 -5.47 -14.09 -2.19
N ILE A 37 -6.11 -13.62 -3.25
CA ILE A 37 -5.44 -12.80 -4.27
C ILE A 37 -4.88 -11.56 -3.56
N PRO A 38 -3.59 -11.23 -3.72
CA PRO A 38 -3.04 -10.00 -3.18
C PRO A 38 -3.80 -8.78 -3.70
N GLU A 39 -4.21 -7.91 -2.79
CA GLU A 39 -4.88 -6.65 -3.10
C GLU A 39 -3.82 -5.55 -3.16
N VAL A 40 -3.40 -5.19 -4.37
CA VAL A 40 -2.24 -4.33 -4.63
C VAL A 40 -2.53 -3.38 -5.77
N LEU A 41 -2.20 -2.11 -5.57
CA LEU A 41 -2.14 -1.09 -6.61
C LEU A 41 -0.73 -0.50 -6.64
N ALA A 42 -0.16 -0.36 -7.83
CA ALA A 42 0.97 0.53 -8.09
C ALA A 42 0.57 1.55 -9.16
N THR A 43 0.83 2.82 -8.89
CA THR A 43 0.62 3.94 -9.83
C THR A 43 1.90 4.74 -9.98
N VAL A 44 2.07 5.35 -11.14
CA VAL A 44 3.24 6.17 -11.44
C VAL A 44 2.86 7.44 -12.18
N ASP A 45 3.69 8.47 -12.03
CA ASP A 45 3.79 9.57 -12.98
C ASP A 45 5.25 9.92 -13.27
N PRO A 46 5.82 9.42 -14.38
CA PRO A 46 7.20 9.75 -14.78
C PRO A 46 7.31 11.16 -15.38
N THR A 47 6.18 11.81 -15.68
CA THR A 47 6.19 13.13 -16.31
C THR A 47 6.33 14.24 -15.27
N ALA A 48 6.74 15.43 -15.73
CA ALA A 48 6.80 16.59 -14.85
C ALA A 48 5.40 17.17 -14.65
N GLN A 49 4.96 17.28 -13.41
CA GLN A 49 3.73 17.96 -13.05
C GLN A 49 4.00 19.13 -12.08
N PRO A 50 3.41 20.32 -12.32
CA PRO A 50 3.51 21.42 -11.37
C PRO A 50 2.65 21.15 -10.13
N THR A 51 3.12 21.55 -8.96
CA THR A 51 2.31 21.52 -7.74
C THR A 51 1.39 22.73 -7.67
N ALA A 52 0.22 22.54 -7.07
CA ALA A 52 -0.67 23.63 -6.63
C ALA A 52 -0.72 23.64 -5.10
N ALA A 53 -0.94 24.81 -4.49
CA ALA A 53 -1.05 24.92 -3.04
C ALA A 53 -2.30 24.19 -2.53
N GLY A 54 -2.11 23.14 -1.74
CA GLY A 54 -3.18 22.24 -1.31
C GLY A 54 -3.74 21.37 -2.44
N GLY A 55 -3.05 21.30 -3.60
CA GLY A 55 -3.48 20.51 -4.75
C GLY A 55 -3.04 19.06 -4.66
N ALA A 56 -3.92 18.16 -5.09
CA ALA A 56 -3.59 16.75 -5.21
C ALA A 56 -2.74 16.48 -6.46
N LEU A 57 -1.79 15.56 -6.33
CA LEU A 57 -0.91 15.08 -7.40
C LEU A 57 -1.60 13.97 -8.18
N ALA A 58 -1.47 14.00 -9.50
CA ALA A 58 -2.04 12.98 -10.38
C ALA A 58 -1.04 11.84 -10.61
N PHE A 59 -1.56 10.64 -10.89
CA PHE A 59 -0.74 9.53 -11.39
C PHE A 59 -1.21 9.15 -12.79
N THR A 60 -0.31 9.13 -13.76
CA THR A 60 -0.66 9.01 -15.18
C THR A 60 -0.86 7.56 -15.63
N ASP A 61 -0.28 6.58 -14.92
CA ASP A 61 -0.35 5.16 -15.28
C ASP A 61 -0.53 4.24 -14.07
N ASN A 62 -1.05 3.03 -14.33
CA ASN A 62 -1.23 1.94 -13.36
C ASN A 62 -0.43 0.69 -13.77
N PRO A 63 0.88 0.59 -13.46
CA PRO A 63 1.67 -0.57 -13.85
C PRO A 63 1.22 -1.90 -13.22
N LEU A 64 0.55 -1.85 -12.07
CA LEU A 64 0.03 -3.03 -11.38
C LEU A 64 -1.32 -2.73 -10.74
N VAL A 65 -2.30 -3.57 -11.06
CA VAL A 65 -3.58 -3.64 -10.34
C VAL A 65 -3.87 -5.12 -10.10
N SER A 66 -4.02 -5.50 -8.84
CA SER A 66 -4.36 -6.85 -8.42
C SER A 66 -5.46 -6.80 -7.36
N GLY A 67 -6.47 -7.65 -7.52
CA GLY A 67 -7.67 -7.65 -6.67
C GLY A 67 -8.67 -6.55 -7.04
N ALA A 68 -9.63 -6.29 -6.13
CA ALA A 68 -10.75 -5.36 -6.35
C ALA A 68 -10.94 -4.33 -5.21
N ALA A 69 -10.17 -4.45 -4.13
CA ALA A 69 -10.25 -3.58 -2.96
C ALA A 69 -9.67 -2.19 -3.22
N ILE A 70 -8.73 -2.06 -4.16
CA ILE A 70 -8.02 -0.82 -4.48
C ILE A 70 -8.13 -0.55 -5.98
N SER A 71 -8.58 0.64 -6.37
CA SER A 71 -8.73 1.05 -7.76
C SER A 71 -8.24 2.47 -7.99
N HIS A 72 -7.80 2.75 -9.21
CA HIS A 72 -7.35 4.07 -9.63
C HIS A 72 -7.64 4.25 -11.12
N THR A 73 -8.07 5.44 -11.51
CA THR A 73 -8.20 5.80 -12.94
C THR A 73 -6.95 6.54 -13.37
N ALA A 74 -6.24 6.04 -14.38
CA ALA A 74 -5.05 6.70 -14.94
C ALA A 74 -5.34 8.18 -15.28
N GLY A 75 -4.45 9.07 -14.85
CA GLY A 75 -4.59 10.53 -14.94
C GLY A 75 -5.39 11.18 -13.79
N SER A 76 -5.96 10.39 -12.88
CA SER A 76 -6.66 10.88 -11.68
C SER A 76 -5.68 11.22 -10.55
N THR A 77 -6.18 12.00 -9.58
CA THR A 77 -5.53 12.24 -8.29
C THR A 77 -5.95 11.25 -7.21
N ASP A 78 -7.06 10.56 -7.45
CA ASP A 78 -7.80 9.82 -6.44
C ASP A 78 -7.63 8.31 -6.62
N VAL A 79 -7.15 7.65 -5.56
CA VAL A 79 -7.19 6.19 -5.39
C VAL A 79 -8.41 5.86 -4.55
N VAL A 80 -9.23 4.90 -5.00
CA VAL A 80 -10.46 4.48 -4.32
C VAL A 80 -10.26 3.12 -3.66
N ILE A 81 -10.54 3.06 -2.36
CA ILE A 81 -10.62 1.83 -1.58
C ILE A 81 -12.09 1.41 -1.42
N SER A 82 -12.42 0.19 -1.85
CA SER A 82 -13.79 -0.34 -1.87
C SER A 82 -14.09 -1.32 -0.73
N GLN A 83 -13.07 -1.82 -0.02
CA GLN A 83 -13.23 -2.73 1.12
C GLN A 83 -12.60 -2.17 2.42
N PRO A 84 -13.24 -2.31 3.59
CA PRO A 84 -12.59 -1.98 4.87
C PRO A 84 -11.33 -2.81 5.10
N GLY A 85 -10.50 -2.39 6.05
CA GLY A 85 -9.32 -3.15 6.49
C GLY A 85 -8.11 -2.26 6.78
N ILE A 86 -6.96 -2.91 6.95
CA ILE A 86 -5.66 -2.26 7.15
C ILE A 86 -4.91 -2.23 5.82
N TYR A 87 -4.39 -1.07 5.48
CA TYR A 87 -3.65 -0.81 4.26
C TYR A 87 -2.28 -0.23 4.58
N GLN A 88 -1.33 -0.37 3.66
CA GLN A 88 -0.06 0.34 3.69
C GLN A 88 0.12 1.11 2.38
N ALA A 89 0.46 2.39 2.49
CA ALA A 89 0.84 3.23 1.36
C ALA A 89 2.33 3.53 1.44
N SER A 90 3.02 3.41 0.31
CA SER A 90 4.41 3.80 0.14
C SER A 90 4.50 4.73 -1.05
N PHE A 91 5.20 5.85 -0.86
CA PHE A 91 5.37 6.88 -1.88
C PHE A 91 6.83 7.26 -2.01
N SER A 92 7.24 7.55 -3.24
CA SER A 92 8.45 8.30 -3.55
C SER A 92 8.18 9.26 -4.70
N GLY A 93 8.90 10.38 -4.72
CA GLY A 93 8.84 11.32 -5.82
C GLY A 93 9.93 12.37 -5.70
N SER A 94 10.44 12.82 -6.84
CA SER A 94 11.40 13.92 -6.91
C SER A 94 10.67 15.25 -7.04
N PHE A 95 11.07 16.25 -6.25
CA PHE A 95 10.48 17.58 -6.27
C PHE A 95 11.57 18.62 -6.47
N THR A 96 11.38 19.50 -7.45
CA THR A 96 12.30 20.60 -7.75
C THR A 96 11.65 21.95 -7.44
N ALA A 97 12.36 22.82 -6.71
CA ALA A 97 11.96 24.21 -6.48
C ALA A 97 12.08 25.04 -7.76
N ALA A 98 10.97 25.62 -8.24
CA ALA A 98 10.98 26.44 -9.45
C ALA A 98 11.64 27.82 -9.22
N ALA A 99 12.05 28.46 -10.30
CA ALA A 99 12.51 29.85 -10.24
C ALA A 99 11.38 30.80 -9.83
N GLY A 100 11.70 31.78 -8.97
CA GLY A 100 10.76 32.81 -8.54
C GLY A 100 9.98 32.51 -7.25
N ILE A 101 10.18 31.33 -6.62
CA ILE A 101 9.66 31.09 -5.27
C ILE A 101 10.59 31.70 -4.21
N THR A 102 10.02 32.23 -3.13
CA THR A 102 10.81 32.71 -1.98
C THR A 102 11.44 31.53 -1.28
N ILE A 103 12.76 31.58 -1.09
CA ILE A 103 13.55 30.58 -0.37
C ILE A 103 14.15 31.23 0.90
N PRO A 104 14.27 30.50 2.03
CA PRO A 104 13.91 29.09 2.20
C PRO A 104 12.39 28.88 2.25
N THR A 105 11.93 27.74 1.74
CA THR A 105 10.52 27.33 1.77
C THR A 105 10.38 25.83 1.95
N THR A 106 9.33 25.40 2.65
CA THR A 106 9.09 23.99 2.97
C THR A 106 7.94 23.45 2.13
N LEU A 107 8.18 22.36 1.41
CA LEU A 107 7.14 21.57 0.75
C LEU A 107 6.80 20.37 1.65
N LEU A 108 5.51 20.15 1.85
CA LEU A 108 4.97 18.94 2.46
C LEU A 108 4.20 18.18 1.37
N ALA A 109 4.40 16.86 1.32
CA ALA A 109 3.57 15.94 0.56
C ALA A 109 2.83 15.04 1.55
N THR A 110 1.50 15.14 1.58
CA THR A 110 0.66 14.49 2.59
C THR A 110 -0.33 13.52 1.93
N LEU A 111 -0.35 12.28 2.40
CA LEU A 111 -1.42 11.33 2.14
C LEU A 111 -2.66 11.76 2.94
N ASN A 112 -3.78 11.97 2.25
CA ASN A 112 -5.07 12.13 2.89
C ASN A 112 -5.98 10.93 2.60
N GLN A 113 -6.80 10.58 3.58
CA GLN A 113 -7.94 9.67 3.44
C GLN A 113 -9.21 10.47 3.70
N ASN A 114 -10.10 10.52 2.72
CA ASN A 114 -11.34 11.30 2.75
C ASN A 114 -11.11 12.78 3.14
N GLY A 115 -10.02 13.38 2.63
CA GLY A 115 -9.63 14.76 2.92
C GLY A 115 -8.95 14.99 4.28
N VAL A 116 -8.77 13.95 5.10
CA VAL A 116 -8.08 14.03 6.39
C VAL A 116 -6.69 13.43 6.26
N ALA A 117 -5.67 14.13 6.76
CA ALA A 117 -4.29 13.65 6.74
C ALA A 117 -4.15 12.31 7.49
N VAL A 118 -3.53 11.34 6.84
CA VAL A 118 -3.15 10.07 7.46
C VAL A 118 -1.95 10.32 8.37
N THR A 119 -2.10 9.98 9.65
CA THR A 119 -1.01 10.11 10.64
C THR A 119 0.23 9.35 10.19
N GLY A 120 1.37 10.04 10.07
CA GLY A 120 2.63 9.47 9.58
C GLY A 120 2.77 9.46 8.05
N GLY A 121 1.71 9.74 7.30
CA GLY A 121 1.71 9.86 5.85
C GLY A 121 2.09 11.25 5.36
N THR A 122 3.16 11.85 5.91
CA THR A 122 3.65 13.16 5.46
C THR A 122 5.16 13.16 5.30
N ALA A 123 5.62 13.42 4.09
CA ALA A 123 7.00 13.73 3.77
C ALA A 123 7.20 15.26 3.74
N ARG A 124 8.38 15.74 4.15
CA ARG A 124 8.69 17.18 4.17
C ARG A 124 10.12 17.43 3.74
N HIS A 125 10.35 18.54 3.03
CA HIS A 125 11.69 19.05 2.74
C HIS A 125 11.69 20.58 2.72
N THR A 126 12.76 21.19 3.24
CA THR A 126 12.97 22.64 3.18
C THR A 126 13.99 22.95 2.10
N PHE A 127 13.52 23.54 1.02
CA PHE A 127 14.34 24.01 -0.10
C PHE A 127 14.98 25.34 0.26
N THR A 128 16.28 25.44 0.01
CA THR A 128 17.12 26.59 0.35
C THR A 128 17.70 27.27 -0.89
N ALA A 129 17.60 26.64 -2.07
CA ALA A 129 18.03 27.20 -3.34
C ALA A 129 16.98 26.99 -4.45
N THR A 130 16.97 27.90 -5.43
CA THR A 130 16.20 27.72 -6.67
C THR A 130 16.82 26.59 -7.49
N GLY A 131 15.98 25.72 -8.08
CA GLY A 131 16.43 24.56 -8.85
C GLY A 131 16.93 23.40 -7.98
N GLU A 132 16.95 23.55 -6.65
CA GLU A 132 17.21 22.44 -5.73
C GLU A 132 16.16 21.35 -5.95
N THR A 133 16.64 20.11 -6.02
CA THR A 133 15.81 18.91 -6.17
C THR A 133 15.97 18.04 -4.93
N ALA A 134 14.87 17.57 -4.39
CA ALA A 134 14.83 16.68 -3.23
C ALA A 134 13.84 15.54 -3.44
N GLU A 135 14.14 14.38 -2.88
CA GLU A 135 13.23 13.25 -2.86
C GLU A 135 12.33 13.33 -1.62
N LEU A 136 11.02 13.19 -1.81
CA LEU A 136 10.05 13.05 -0.74
C LEU A 136 9.53 11.63 -0.71
N THR A 137 9.60 11.01 0.46
CA THR A 137 9.16 9.62 0.67
C THR A 137 8.48 9.46 2.02
N PHE A 138 7.48 8.57 2.07
CA PHE A 138 6.96 8.01 3.31
C PHE A 138 6.52 6.56 3.04
N SER A 139 6.41 5.77 4.11
CA SER A 139 5.69 4.51 4.10
C SER A 139 4.88 4.41 5.39
N VAL A 140 3.56 4.23 5.28
CA VAL A 140 2.67 4.33 6.43
C VAL A 140 1.52 3.32 6.34
N PRO A 141 1.24 2.57 7.41
CA PRO A 141 0.00 1.82 7.53
C PRO A 141 -1.15 2.73 7.97
N PHE A 142 -2.36 2.46 7.50
CA PHE A 142 -3.57 3.18 7.88
C PHE A 142 -4.80 2.26 7.82
N GLN A 143 -5.85 2.66 8.51
CA GLN A 143 -7.09 1.88 8.62
C GLN A 143 -8.23 2.54 7.83
N VAL A 144 -8.94 1.72 7.07
CA VAL A 144 -10.19 2.11 6.40
C VAL A 144 -11.33 1.39 7.09
N THR A 145 -12.18 2.14 7.79
CA THR A 145 -13.32 1.59 8.54
C THR A 145 -14.64 1.63 7.77
N ALA A 146 -14.75 2.51 6.78
CA ALA A 146 -15.93 2.67 5.93
C ALA A 146 -15.50 2.85 4.47
N THR A 147 -16.26 2.24 3.56
CA THR A 147 -16.00 2.33 2.12
C THR A 147 -17.21 2.81 1.32
N PRO A 148 -17.01 3.48 0.17
CA PRO A 148 -15.72 3.79 -0.44
C PRO A 148 -14.93 4.84 0.36
N ALA A 149 -13.61 4.68 0.41
CA ALA A 149 -12.68 5.68 0.92
C ALA A 149 -11.79 6.18 -0.22
N THR A 150 -11.58 7.48 -0.28
CA THR A 150 -10.73 8.11 -1.28
C THR A 150 -9.40 8.49 -0.64
N LEU A 151 -8.31 8.08 -1.27
CA LEU A 151 -6.97 8.54 -0.96
C LEU A 151 -6.52 9.55 -2.00
N ASN A 152 -5.85 10.62 -1.56
CA ASN A 152 -5.14 11.52 -2.46
C ASN A 152 -3.86 12.07 -1.82
N PHE A 153 -2.97 12.53 -2.69
CA PHE A 153 -1.63 13.00 -2.34
C PHE A 153 -1.52 14.48 -2.54
N VAL A 154 -1.49 15.25 -1.46
CA VAL A 154 -1.58 16.70 -1.53
C VAL A 154 -0.22 17.35 -1.28
N ALA A 155 0.18 18.23 -2.20
CA ALA A 155 1.31 19.13 -2.02
C ALA A 155 0.85 20.40 -1.28
N SER A 156 1.60 20.82 -0.25
CA SER A 156 1.22 21.98 0.56
C SER A 156 1.35 23.32 -0.16
N GLY A 157 2.20 23.42 -1.17
CA GLY A 157 2.56 24.69 -1.83
C GLY A 157 2.68 24.55 -3.34
N ALA A 158 2.47 25.68 -4.04
CA ALA A 158 2.72 25.82 -5.47
C ALA A 158 4.20 26.18 -5.74
N GLY A 159 4.60 26.16 -7.01
CA GLY A 159 5.93 26.58 -7.44
C GLY A 159 7.01 25.49 -7.26
N PHE A 160 6.58 24.25 -7.14
CA PHE A 160 7.43 23.07 -7.23
C PHE A 160 7.00 22.23 -8.43
N THR A 161 7.92 21.41 -8.93
CA THR A 161 7.62 20.42 -9.98
C THR A 161 7.89 19.04 -9.42
N GLY A 162 6.87 18.19 -9.38
CA GLY A 162 7.01 16.77 -9.09
C GLY A 162 7.38 15.99 -10.36
N ARG A 163 8.30 15.03 -10.25
CA ARG A 163 8.63 14.05 -11.31
C ARG A 163 8.92 12.69 -10.71
N ASP A 164 8.78 11.65 -11.54
CA ASP A 164 9.09 10.26 -11.16
C ASP A 164 8.31 9.85 -9.90
N LEU A 165 7.03 10.25 -9.84
CA LEU A 165 6.17 9.95 -8.70
C LEU A 165 5.78 8.48 -8.76
N THR A 166 5.87 7.80 -7.62
CA THR A 166 5.38 6.43 -7.46
C THR A 166 4.54 6.32 -6.21
N LEU A 167 3.46 5.57 -6.30
CA LEU A 167 2.62 5.22 -5.18
C LEU A 167 2.29 3.74 -5.26
N THR A 168 2.52 3.04 -4.16
CA THR A 168 2.06 1.66 -3.97
C THR A 168 1.12 1.61 -2.80
N VAL A 169 -0.04 0.99 -2.96
CA VAL A 169 -1.01 0.72 -1.90
C VAL A 169 -1.28 -0.77 -1.85
N ILE A 170 -1.14 -1.36 -0.66
CA ILE A 170 -1.33 -2.80 -0.42
C ILE A 170 -2.33 -2.97 0.71
N ARG A 171 -3.29 -3.86 0.56
CA ARG A 171 -4.13 -4.31 1.68
C ARG A 171 -3.38 -5.37 2.48
N LEU A 172 -3.28 -5.17 3.79
CA LEU A 172 -2.60 -6.08 4.71
C LEU A 172 -3.54 -7.11 5.32
N GLY A 173 -4.83 -6.79 5.44
CA GLY A 173 -5.84 -7.65 6.03
C GLY A 173 -7.07 -6.87 6.51
N ASP A 174 -7.94 -7.57 7.24
CA ASP A 174 -9.07 -6.98 7.97
C ASP A 174 -8.63 -6.34 9.29
#